data_AF-A0A1I2W2C6-F1
#
_entry.id   AF-A0A1I2W2C6-F1
#
_cell.length_a   1.000
_cell.length_b   1.000
_cell.length_c   1.000
_cell.angle_alpha   90.00
_cell.angle_beta   90.00
_cell.angle_gamma   90.00
#
_symmetry.space_group_name_H-M   'P 1'
#
loop_
_entity.id
_entity.type
_entity.pdbx_description
1 polymer ?
#
loop_
_entity_poly.entity_id
_entity_poly.type
_entity_poly.pdbx_seq_one_letter_code
_entity_poly.pdbx_strand_id
1 'polypeptide(L)'
;MRADALHSDRFDDDGGDNSRHQPLPASIARVTTIGVYALVAGVLLMGLSFLTNPIPDPSFPWATLPESLRVGYTQARIEHWPVTYTVGLWLVVFTLPLVLLSAFDRYGSRVSLRSSTWLAGLPVTVMFAFTTYCRFFWPKLQPPTWNAPSYTLVCWGYCSTYDPLWSNLAYVVAAFGVGAMYLAYRDSSYAKHALATFGVLAFPLGVPTLVDAYGRHRT
;
A
#
# COMPACT_ATOMS: atom_id res chain seq x y z
N MET A 1 59.11 1.06 -38.47
CA MET A 1 58.50 0.36 -37.31
C MET A 1 57.27 1.12 -36.87
N ARG A 2 56.12 0.77 -37.43
CA ARG A 2 54.79 1.16 -36.96
C ARG A 2 53.88 0.05 -37.46
N ALA A 3 53.47 -0.83 -36.55
CA ALA A 3 52.57 -1.92 -36.86
C ALA A 3 51.15 -1.35 -36.81
N ASP A 4 50.50 -1.35 -37.96
CA ASP A 4 49.12 -0.94 -38.11
C ASP A 4 48.16 -1.98 -37.55
N ALA A 5 47.04 -1.44 -37.08
CA ALA A 5 45.94 -2.08 -36.40
C ALA A 5 45.31 -3.23 -37.19
N LEU A 6 45.07 -4.35 -36.50
CA LEU A 6 44.04 -5.32 -36.86
C LEU A 6 43.76 -6.24 -35.65
N HIS A 7 42.78 -5.85 -34.84
CA HIS A 7 42.01 -6.79 -34.01
C HIS A 7 40.64 -6.16 -33.80
N SER A 8 39.67 -6.55 -34.64
CA SER A 8 38.72 -7.64 -34.39
C SER A 8 37.59 -7.17 -33.49
N ASP A 9 36.46 -6.96 -34.13
CA ASP A 9 35.11 -7.07 -33.60
C ASP A 9 35.04 -7.76 -32.23
N ARG A 10 34.70 -6.99 -31.21
CA ARG A 10 33.91 -7.51 -30.11
C ARG A 10 32.60 -6.77 -30.12
N PHE A 11 31.60 -7.45 -30.66
CA PHE A 11 30.20 -7.26 -30.27
C PHE A 11 30.14 -7.40 -28.75
N ASP A 12 30.35 -6.29 -28.02
CA ASP A 12 29.81 -6.15 -26.68
C ASP A 12 28.34 -5.72 -26.84
N ASP A 13 27.54 -6.69 -27.28
CA ASP A 13 26.09 -6.68 -27.12
C ASP A 13 25.78 -7.02 -25.65
N ASP A 14 26.11 -6.09 -24.76
CA ASP A 14 25.62 -6.09 -23.38
C ASP A 14 24.38 -5.17 -23.29
N GLY A 15 23.44 -5.37 -24.21
CA GLY A 15 22.07 -4.88 -24.15
C GLY A 15 21.20 -5.60 -23.10
N GLY A 16 21.83 -6.09 -22.03
CA GLY A 16 21.22 -6.91 -20.99
C GLY A 16 20.63 -6.10 -19.83
N ASP A 17 19.36 -5.71 -19.97
CA ASP A 17 18.42 -5.58 -18.85
C ASP A 17 18.86 -4.65 -17.68
N ASN A 18 18.99 -3.36 -17.97
CA ASN A 18 19.21 -2.30 -16.98
C ASN A 18 17.93 -1.92 -16.19
N SER A 19 16.85 -2.72 -16.30
CA SER A 19 15.58 -2.55 -15.56
C SER A 19 15.60 -3.17 -14.16
N ARG A 20 16.72 -3.79 -13.77
CA ARG A 20 16.89 -4.46 -12.48
C ARG A 20 17.07 -3.44 -11.36
N HIS A 21 16.05 -3.31 -10.51
CA HIS A 21 16.07 -2.66 -9.20
C HIS A 21 16.95 -1.40 -9.10
N GLN A 22 16.35 -0.23 -9.35
CA GLN A 22 16.98 1.03 -8.96
C GLN A 22 16.69 1.33 -7.49
N PRO A 23 17.72 1.57 -6.66
CA PRO A 23 17.52 1.91 -5.25
C PRO A 23 16.73 3.22 -5.12
N LEU A 24 15.91 3.32 -4.07
CA LEU A 24 15.11 4.51 -3.84
C LEU A 24 16.00 5.73 -3.50
N PRO A 25 15.59 6.96 -3.89
CA PRO A 25 16.24 8.18 -3.41
C PRO A 25 16.30 8.21 -1.88
N ALA A 26 17.40 8.71 -1.31
CA ALA A 26 17.65 8.68 0.14
C ALA A 26 16.53 9.34 0.98
N SER A 27 15.87 10.36 0.46
CA SER A 27 14.71 10.98 1.12
C SER A 27 13.51 10.03 1.22
N ILE A 28 13.21 9.29 0.15
CA ILE A 28 12.14 8.28 0.12
C ILE A 28 12.50 7.10 1.01
N ALA A 29 13.75 6.61 0.98
CA ALA A 29 14.22 5.56 1.87
C ALA A 29 14.09 5.93 3.37
N ARG A 30 14.36 7.20 3.71
CA ARG A 30 14.17 7.72 5.07
C ARG A 30 12.69 7.76 5.47
N VAL A 31 11.82 8.31 4.62
CA VAL A 31 10.37 8.39 4.90
C VAL A 31 9.76 7.01 5.03
N THR A 32 10.17 6.05 4.19
CA THR A 32 9.66 4.66 4.27
C THR A 32 10.09 3.96 5.54
N THR A 33 11.31 4.20 6.03
CA THR A 33 11.78 3.71 7.33
C THR A 33 10.97 4.28 8.48
N ILE A 34 10.69 5.59 8.48
CA ILE A 34 9.78 6.23 9.45
C ILE A 34 8.39 5.58 9.39
N GLY A 35 7.90 5.31 8.17
CA GLY A 35 6.64 4.62 7.93
C GLY A 35 6.57 3.25 8.62
N VAL A 36 7.64 2.45 8.57
CA VAL A 36 7.70 1.15 9.27
C VAL A 36 7.60 1.33 10.79
N TYR A 37 8.31 2.29 11.38
CA TYR A 37 8.19 2.56 12.81
C TYR A 37 6.80 3.06 13.21
N ALA A 38 6.20 3.91 12.38
CA ALA A 38 4.84 4.38 12.57
C ALA A 38 3.79 3.26 12.43
N LEU A 39 3.99 2.29 11.53
CA LEU A 39 3.18 1.07 11.45
C LEU A 39 3.25 0.29 12.77
N VAL A 40 4.47 0.04 13.27
CA VAL A 40 4.67 -0.68 14.54
C VAL A 40 3.99 0.06 15.69
N ALA A 41 4.17 1.37 15.79
CA ALA A 41 3.49 2.20 16.77
C ALA A 41 1.96 2.10 16.63
N GLY A 42 1.44 2.10 15.41
CA GLY A 42 0.01 1.94 15.14
C GLY A 42 -0.54 0.60 15.63
N VAL A 43 0.15 -0.50 15.36
CA VAL A 43 -0.21 -1.84 15.86
C VAL A 43 -0.17 -1.89 17.38
N LEU A 44 0.84 -1.29 18.01
CA LEU A 44 0.94 -1.23 19.48
C LEU A 44 -0.20 -0.41 20.10
N LEU A 45 -0.57 0.72 19.50
CA LEU A 45 -1.69 1.54 19.93
C LEU A 45 -3.03 0.80 19.78
N MET A 46 -3.22 0.06 18.69
CA MET A 46 -4.37 -0.83 18.54
C MET A 46 -4.35 -1.94 19.60
N GLY A 47 -3.19 -2.51 19.94
CA GLY A 47 -3.08 -3.49 21.03
C GLY A 47 -3.43 -2.90 22.41
N LEU A 48 -3.04 -1.65 22.67
CA LEU A 48 -3.37 -0.96 23.92
C LEU A 48 -4.89 -0.80 24.13
N SER A 49 -5.67 -0.69 23.05
CA SER A 49 -7.12 -0.60 23.18
C SER A 49 -7.74 -1.88 23.73
N PHE A 50 -7.14 -3.05 23.50
CA PHE A 50 -7.56 -4.33 24.09
C PHE A 50 -7.38 -4.37 25.61
N LEU A 51 -6.32 -3.76 26.12
CA LEU A 51 -6.06 -3.71 27.56
C LEU A 51 -7.06 -2.81 28.29
N THR A 52 -7.58 -1.78 27.61
CA THR A 52 -8.38 -0.72 28.24
C THR A 52 -9.88 -0.82 27.96
N ASN A 53 -10.30 -1.50 26.89
CA ASN A 53 -11.71 -1.53 26.49
C ASN A 53 -12.24 -2.97 26.41
N PRO A 54 -13.46 -3.23 26.89
CA PRO A 54 -14.11 -4.53 26.73
C PRO A 54 -14.43 -4.85 25.27
N ILE A 55 -14.63 -3.84 24.42
CA ILE A 55 -14.89 -4.00 22.99
C ILE A 55 -14.02 -2.99 22.25
N PRO A 56 -12.80 -3.38 21.85
CA PRO A 56 -11.86 -2.50 21.17
C PRO A 56 -12.28 -2.18 19.73
N ASP A 57 -12.72 -3.21 18.99
CA ASP A 57 -13.32 -3.07 17.67
C ASP A 57 -14.77 -3.58 17.68
N PRO A 58 -15.77 -2.70 17.56
CA PRO A 58 -17.17 -3.10 17.51
C PRO A 58 -17.53 -4.00 16.32
N SER A 59 -16.70 -4.04 15.27
CA SER A 59 -16.91 -4.92 14.12
C SER A 59 -16.69 -6.39 14.51
N PHE A 60 -15.86 -6.63 15.53
CA PHE A 60 -15.52 -7.95 16.05
C PHE A 60 -15.64 -7.96 17.57
N PRO A 61 -16.86 -7.90 18.12
CA PRO A 61 -17.06 -7.78 19.57
C PRO A 61 -16.57 -9.02 20.34
N TRP A 62 -16.35 -10.14 19.65
CA TRP A 62 -15.74 -11.35 20.19
C TRP A 62 -14.23 -11.22 20.42
N ALA A 63 -13.56 -10.27 19.76
CA ALA A 63 -12.13 -10.04 19.89
C ALA A 63 -11.85 -9.13 21.10
N THR A 64 -11.88 -9.72 22.30
CA THR A 64 -11.65 -9.00 23.56
C THR A 64 -10.76 -9.79 24.52
N LEU A 65 -10.21 -9.10 25.52
CA LEU A 65 -9.45 -9.71 26.60
C LEU A 65 -10.34 -10.05 27.81
N PRO A 66 -10.04 -11.16 28.51
CA PRO A 66 -10.64 -11.45 29.81
C PRO A 66 -10.50 -10.27 30.77
N GLU A 67 -11.49 -10.09 31.65
CA GLU A 67 -11.50 -8.99 32.62
C GLU A 67 -10.25 -8.95 33.50
N SER A 68 -9.70 -10.11 33.85
CA SER A 68 -8.46 -10.21 34.65
C SER A 68 -7.20 -9.66 33.96
N LEU A 69 -7.21 -9.53 32.63
CA LEU A 69 -6.09 -8.98 31.84
C LEU A 69 -6.34 -7.53 31.41
N ARG A 70 -7.53 -6.97 31.71
CA ARG A 70 -7.87 -5.59 31.40
C ARG A 70 -7.48 -4.69 32.56
N VAL A 71 -7.10 -3.46 32.23
CA VAL A 71 -6.93 -2.40 33.22
C VAL A 71 -8.30 -1.81 33.56
N GLY A 72 -8.49 -1.39 34.82
CA GLY A 72 -9.74 -0.78 35.30
C GLY A 72 -10.03 0.63 34.75
N TYR A 73 -9.49 0.96 33.57
CA TYR A 73 -9.62 2.24 32.91
C TYR A 73 -10.12 2.04 31.47
N THR A 74 -11.23 2.70 31.12
CA THR A 74 -11.81 2.70 29.78
C THR A 74 -11.51 4.02 29.06
N GLN A 75 -11.00 3.92 27.84
CA GLN A 75 -10.65 5.11 27.04
C GLN A 75 -11.89 5.82 26.51
N ALA A 76 -11.76 7.11 26.23
CA ALA A 76 -12.69 7.83 25.38
C ALA A 76 -12.73 7.20 23.97
N ARG A 77 -13.83 7.42 23.25
CA ARG A 77 -14.05 6.93 21.89
C ARG A 77 -14.15 8.08 20.90
N ILE A 78 -13.67 7.83 19.69
CA ILE A 78 -13.95 8.65 18.51
C ILE A 78 -14.92 7.82 17.68
N GLU A 79 -16.18 8.27 17.63
CA GLU A 79 -17.27 7.49 17.02
C GLU A 79 -17.36 6.11 17.68
N HIS A 80 -17.19 5.04 16.90
CA HIS A 80 -17.32 3.67 17.37
C HIS A 80 -16.10 3.15 18.14
N TRP A 81 -14.91 3.71 17.92
CA TRP A 81 -13.64 3.09 18.36
C TRP A 81 -12.95 3.87 19.48
N PRO A 82 -12.24 3.19 20.40
CA PRO A 82 -11.35 3.84 21.35
C PRO A 82 -10.33 4.76 20.64
N VAL A 83 -9.93 5.84 21.30
CA VAL A 83 -8.97 6.82 20.74
C VAL A 83 -7.69 6.13 20.28
N THR A 84 -7.10 5.25 21.09
CA THR A 84 -5.84 4.58 20.72
C THR A 84 -6.01 3.63 19.53
N TYR A 85 -7.15 2.94 19.44
CA TYR A 85 -7.46 2.10 18.28
C TYR A 85 -7.62 2.94 17.02
N THR A 86 -8.35 4.05 17.09
CA THR A 86 -8.57 4.98 15.97
C THR A 86 -7.24 5.52 15.44
N VAL A 87 -6.41 6.09 16.33
CA VAL A 87 -5.10 6.65 15.93
C VAL A 87 -4.20 5.56 15.37
N GLY A 88 -4.15 4.39 16.03
CA GLY A 88 -3.32 3.29 15.59
C GLY A 88 -3.72 2.76 14.21
N LEU A 89 -5.01 2.64 13.95
CA LEU A 89 -5.56 2.17 12.69
C LEU A 89 -5.30 3.16 11.53
N TRP A 90 -5.43 4.46 11.76
CA TRP A 90 -5.05 5.47 10.76
C TRP A 90 -3.55 5.49 10.49
N LEU A 91 -2.71 5.29 11.51
CA LEU A 91 -1.28 5.10 11.30
C LEU A 91 -1.03 3.90 10.38
N VAL A 92 -1.67 2.75 10.63
CA VAL A 92 -1.56 1.57 9.76
C VAL A 92 -1.98 1.88 8.33
N VAL A 93 -3.13 2.54 8.13
CA VAL A 93 -3.66 2.91 6.81
C VAL A 93 -2.67 3.77 6.01
N PHE A 94 -2.15 4.85 6.61
CA PHE A 94 -1.27 5.78 5.91
C PHE A 94 0.17 5.26 5.75
N THR A 95 0.62 4.36 6.62
CA THR A 95 1.97 3.81 6.58
C THR A 95 2.10 2.56 5.73
N LEU A 96 1.01 1.84 5.45
CA LEU A 96 1.00 0.67 4.57
C LEU A 96 1.72 0.90 3.23
N PRO A 97 1.43 1.95 2.44
CA PRO A 97 2.16 2.20 1.19
C PRO A 97 3.67 2.42 1.39
N LEU A 98 4.06 3.05 2.51
CA LEU A 98 5.47 3.28 2.85
C LEU A 98 6.18 1.97 3.21
N VAL A 99 5.47 1.05 3.85
CA VAL A 99 5.97 -0.29 4.17
C VAL A 99 6.16 -1.12 2.91
N LEU A 100 5.24 -1.03 1.94
CA LEU A 100 5.40 -1.66 0.62
C LEU A 100 6.65 -1.15 -0.10
N LEU A 101 6.90 0.16 -0.07
CA LEU A 101 8.13 0.76 -0.61
C LEU A 101 9.38 0.31 0.15
N SER A 102 9.33 0.26 1.49
CA SER A 102 10.45 -0.24 2.29
C SER A 102 10.77 -1.71 1.99
N ALA A 103 9.73 -2.52 1.77
CA ALA A 103 9.90 -3.91 1.37
C ALA A 103 10.53 -4.03 -0.03
N PHE A 104 10.12 -3.19 -0.98
CA PHE A 104 10.75 -3.11 -2.29
C PHE A 104 12.24 -2.73 -2.20
N ASP A 105 12.58 -1.72 -1.40
CA ASP A 105 13.97 -1.28 -1.22
C ASP A 105 14.86 -2.38 -0.60
N ARG A 106 14.33 -3.09 0.40
CA ARG A 106 15.09 -4.13 1.13
C ARG A 106 15.18 -5.47 0.41
N TYR A 107 14.12 -5.86 -0.31
CA TYR A 107 13.98 -7.20 -0.87
C TYR A 107 13.90 -7.23 -2.39
N GLY A 108 13.69 -6.10 -3.05
CA GLY A 108 13.52 -6.02 -4.51
C GLY A 108 14.76 -6.47 -5.29
N SER A 109 15.96 -6.30 -4.74
CA SER A 109 17.21 -6.84 -5.33
C SER A 109 17.38 -8.34 -5.11
N ARG A 110 16.74 -8.92 -4.08
CA ARG A 110 16.87 -10.33 -3.70
C ARG A 110 15.87 -11.22 -4.41
N VAL A 111 14.75 -10.65 -4.83
CA VAL A 111 13.68 -11.36 -5.53
C VAL A 111 13.72 -10.94 -7.00
N SER A 112 13.81 -11.90 -7.92
CA SER A 112 13.95 -11.67 -9.37
C SER A 112 12.69 -11.12 -10.06
N LEU A 113 11.86 -10.36 -9.36
CA LEU A 113 10.66 -9.74 -9.90
C LEU A 113 11.00 -8.37 -10.50
N ARG A 114 10.34 -8.04 -11.62
CA ARG A 114 10.43 -6.70 -12.22
C ARG A 114 9.92 -5.64 -11.23
N SER A 115 10.54 -4.46 -11.23
CA SER A 115 10.14 -3.32 -10.38
C SER A 115 8.66 -2.97 -10.55
N SER A 116 8.11 -3.06 -11.77
CA SER A 116 6.68 -2.84 -12.03
C SER A 116 5.76 -3.85 -11.33
N THR A 117 6.21 -5.10 -11.15
CA THR A 117 5.43 -6.11 -10.42
C THR A 117 5.38 -5.79 -8.92
N TRP A 118 6.47 -5.29 -8.36
CA TRP A 118 6.50 -4.80 -6.98
C TRP A 118 5.67 -3.54 -6.79
N LEU A 119 5.97 -2.50 -7.57
CA LEU A 119 5.46 -1.16 -7.35
C LEU A 119 4.02 -0.98 -7.86
N ALA A 120 3.55 -1.79 -8.82
CA ALA A 120 2.17 -1.78 -9.29
C ALA A 120 1.39 -3.03 -8.92
N GLY A 121 1.97 -4.21 -9.08
CA GLY A 121 1.27 -5.46 -8.79
C GLY A 121 0.84 -5.59 -7.33
N LEU A 122 1.70 -5.21 -6.37
CA LEU A 122 1.33 -5.27 -4.95
C LEU A 122 0.20 -4.32 -4.58
N PRO A 123 0.24 -3.00 -4.88
CA PRO A 123 -0.89 -2.11 -4.61
C PRO A 123 -2.21 -2.56 -5.25
N VAL A 124 -2.18 -3.05 -6.50
CA VAL A 124 -3.38 -3.55 -7.20
C VAL A 124 -3.95 -4.77 -6.48
N THR A 125 -3.08 -5.72 -6.12
CA THR A 125 -3.48 -6.94 -5.41
C THR A 125 -4.06 -6.61 -4.04
N VAL A 126 -3.40 -5.74 -3.27
CA VAL A 126 -3.87 -5.30 -1.96
C VAL A 126 -5.20 -4.58 -2.07
N MET A 127 -5.35 -3.68 -3.04
CA MET A 127 -6.62 -2.98 -3.28
C MET A 127 -7.74 -3.96 -3.56
N PHE A 128 -7.55 -4.89 -4.51
CA PHE A 128 -8.56 -5.87 -4.87
C PHE A 128 -8.93 -6.77 -3.69
N ALA A 129 -7.94 -7.29 -2.97
CA ALA A 129 -8.15 -8.17 -1.81
C ALA A 129 -8.93 -7.44 -0.71
N PHE A 130 -8.54 -6.20 -0.37
CA PHE A 130 -9.21 -5.43 0.67
C PHE A 130 -10.60 -4.98 0.25
N THR A 131 -10.81 -4.54 -1.00
CA THR A 131 -12.15 -4.22 -1.50
C THR A 131 -13.07 -5.45 -1.41
N THR A 132 -12.57 -6.63 -1.80
CA THR A 132 -13.33 -7.89 -1.74
C THR A 132 -13.66 -8.25 -0.29
N TYR A 133 -12.66 -8.19 0.59
CA TYR A 133 -12.81 -8.48 2.00
C TYR A 133 -13.84 -7.55 2.67
N CYS A 134 -13.71 -6.24 2.47
CA CYS A 134 -14.62 -5.24 3.02
C CYS A 134 -16.06 -5.40 2.51
N ARG A 135 -16.23 -5.78 1.24
CA ARG A 135 -17.56 -5.95 0.66
C ARG A 135 -18.28 -7.14 1.26
N PHE A 136 -17.64 -8.31 1.27
CA PHE A 136 -18.33 -9.57 1.55
C PHE A 136 -18.21 -10.05 3.00
N PHE A 137 -17.08 -9.78 3.66
CA PHE A 137 -16.76 -10.40 4.94
C PHE A 137 -16.75 -9.42 6.11
N TRP A 138 -16.37 -8.15 5.90
CA TRP A 138 -16.30 -7.17 6.98
C TRP A 138 -17.70 -6.83 7.53
N PRO A 139 -17.93 -6.95 8.86
CA PRO A 139 -19.17 -6.50 9.50
C PRO A 139 -19.33 -4.97 9.43
N LYS A 140 -20.46 -4.49 8.93
CA LYS A 140 -20.70 -3.05 8.72
C LYS A 140 -21.27 -2.47 10.01
N LEU A 141 -20.61 -1.45 10.55
CA LEU A 141 -21.05 -0.77 11.77
C LEU A 141 -22.23 0.15 11.46
N GLN A 142 -23.17 0.29 12.37
CA GLN A 142 -24.31 1.19 12.18
C GLN A 142 -24.40 2.15 13.38
N PRO A 143 -24.55 3.47 13.13
CA PRO A 143 -24.56 4.14 11.82
C PRO A 143 -23.19 4.14 11.11
N PRO A 144 -23.14 4.38 9.77
CA PRO A 144 -21.90 4.63 9.05
C PRO A 144 -21.15 5.83 9.64
N THR A 145 -19.84 5.86 9.48
CA THR A 145 -19.01 6.92 10.06
C THR A 145 -17.90 7.36 9.11
N TRP A 146 -17.62 8.66 9.10
CA TRP A 146 -16.53 9.25 8.35
C TRP A 146 -15.15 8.73 8.81
N ASN A 147 -15.06 8.25 10.05
CA ASN A 147 -13.84 7.73 10.65
C ASN A 147 -13.57 6.25 10.28
N ALA A 148 -14.39 5.66 9.39
CA ALA A 148 -14.20 4.28 8.99
C ALA A 148 -12.89 4.12 8.19
N PRO A 149 -11.97 3.24 8.62
CA PRO A 149 -10.66 3.09 8.02
C PRO A 149 -10.75 2.49 6.62
N SER A 150 -9.82 2.89 5.75
CA SER A 150 -9.76 2.36 4.39
C SER A 150 -8.43 2.70 3.73
N TYR A 151 -7.95 1.80 2.89
CA TYR A 151 -6.62 1.94 2.27
C TYR A 151 -6.61 2.80 0.99
N THR A 152 -7.78 3.16 0.46
CA THR A 152 -7.92 4.09 -0.67
C THR A 152 -9.11 5.03 -0.45
N LEU A 153 -9.10 6.20 -1.09
CA LEU A 153 -10.21 7.16 -1.03
C LEU A 153 -11.54 6.57 -1.53
N VAL A 154 -11.52 5.75 -2.57
CA VAL A 154 -12.74 5.07 -3.06
C VAL A 154 -13.23 4.00 -2.08
N CYS A 155 -12.33 3.29 -1.41
CA CYS A 155 -12.72 2.37 -0.34
C CYS A 155 -13.25 3.13 0.88
N TRP A 156 -12.71 4.32 1.17
CA TRP A 156 -13.20 5.18 2.24
C TRP A 156 -14.67 5.54 2.01
N GLY A 157 -15.03 5.96 0.79
CA GLY A 157 -16.40 6.27 0.43
C GLY A 157 -17.36 5.10 0.70
N TYR A 158 -16.93 3.86 0.44
CA TYR A 158 -17.72 2.68 0.78
C TYR A 158 -17.79 2.47 2.30
N CYS A 159 -16.68 2.56 3.01
CA CYS A 159 -16.65 2.37 4.46
C CYS A 159 -17.46 3.44 5.23
N SER A 160 -17.55 4.66 4.70
CA SER A 160 -18.24 5.79 5.34
C SER A 160 -19.73 5.90 5.02
N THR A 161 -20.21 5.19 3.98
CA THR A 161 -21.62 5.25 3.54
C THR A 161 -22.30 3.88 3.44
N TYR A 162 -21.51 2.82 3.25
CA TYR A 162 -21.92 1.48 2.81
C TYR A 162 -22.70 1.43 1.48
N ASP A 163 -22.64 2.49 0.67
CA ASP A 163 -23.25 2.49 -0.67
C ASP A 163 -22.42 1.60 -1.63
N PRO A 164 -23.02 0.54 -2.21
CA PRO A 164 -22.34 -0.34 -3.15
C PRO A 164 -21.67 0.35 -4.34
N LEU A 165 -22.13 1.56 -4.74
CA LEU A 165 -21.51 2.38 -5.78
C LEU A 165 -20.01 2.56 -5.54
N TRP A 166 -19.60 2.90 -4.32
CA TRP A 166 -18.19 3.11 -3.99
C TRP A 166 -17.35 1.85 -4.10
N SER A 167 -17.89 0.71 -3.66
CA SER A 167 -17.18 -0.56 -3.78
C SER A 167 -17.09 -1.03 -5.25
N ASN A 168 -18.10 -0.74 -6.08
CA ASN A 168 -18.03 -0.97 -7.52
C ASN A 168 -16.94 -0.09 -8.17
N LEU A 169 -16.88 1.19 -7.80
CA LEU A 169 -15.81 2.10 -8.25
C LEU A 169 -14.42 1.60 -7.82
N ALA A 170 -14.29 1.06 -6.60
CA ALA A 170 -13.03 0.46 -6.16
C ALA A 170 -12.61 -0.73 -7.05
N TYR A 171 -13.53 -1.61 -7.47
CA TYR A 171 -13.21 -2.65 -8.44
C TYR A 171 -12.83 -2.11 -9.82
N VAL A 172 -13.47 -1.02 -10.28
CA VAL A 172 -13.09 -0.35 -11.54
C VAL A 172 -11.66 0.20 -11.46
N VAL A 173 -11.30 0.86 -10.35
CA VAL A 173 -9.94 1.36 -10.13
C VAL A 173 -8.94 0.21 -10.04
N ALA A 174 -9.28 -0.89 -9.38
CA ALA A 174 -8.43 -2.08 -9.32
C ALA A 174 -8.22 -2.70 -10.72
N ALA A 175 -9.28 -2.83 -11.53
CA ALA A 175 -9.20 -3.33 -12.90
C ALA A 175 -8.35 -2.41 -13.80
N PHE A 176 -8.50 -1.09 -13.65
CA PHE A 176 -7.62 -0.12 -14.30
C PHE A 176 -6.16 -0.31 -13.87
N GLY A 177 -5.91 -0.56 -12.58
CA GLY A 177 -4.60 -0.88 -12.05
C GLY A 177 -3.98 -2.14 -12.63
N VAL A 178 -4.78 -3.20 -12.88
CA VAL A 178 -4.33 -4.39 -13.62
C VAL A 178 -3.88 -4.02 -15.03
N GLY A 179 -4.65 -3.18 -15.72
CA GLY A 179 -4.27 -2.65 -17.04
C GLY A 179 -2.97 -1.84 -16.99
N ALA A 180 -2.81 -0.96 -16.01
CA ALA A 180 -1.60 -0.17 -15.79
C ALA A 180 -0.38 -1.06 -15.52
N MET A 181 -0.53 -2.08 -14.65
CA MET A 181 0.49 -3.09 -14.38
C MET A 181 0.88 -3.85 -15.64
N TYR A 182 -0.10 -4.27 -16.46
CA TYR A 182 0.16 -4.98 -17.72
C TYR A 182 0.92 -4.10 -18.71
N LEU A 183 0.52 -2.83 -18.89
CA LEU A 183 1.24 -1.88 -19.74
C LEU A 183 2.68 -1.65 -19.26
N ALA A 184 2.88 -1.55 -17.96
CA ALA A 184 4.20 -1.41 -17.34
C ALA A 184 5.05 -2.68 -17.46
N TYR A 185 4.43 -3.86 -17.47
CA TYR A 185 5.10 -5.13 -17.74
C TYR A 185 5.52 -5.28 -19.20
N ARG A 186 4.76 -4.70 -20.14
CA ARG A 186 5.06 -4.70 -21.57
C ARG A 186 5.95 -3.54 -22.02
N ASP A 187 6.47 -2.75 -21.07
CA ASP A 187 7.32 -1.59 -21.32
C ASP A 187 6.71 -0.60 -22.33
N SER A 188 5.39 -0.43 -22.26
CA SER A 188 4.63 0.48 -23.14
C SER A 188 4.92 1.95 -22.82
N SER A 189 4.93 2.80 -23.85
CA SER A 189 5.02 4.26 -23.70
C SER A 189 3.89 4.86 -22.86
N TYR A 190 2.72 4.22 -22.83
CA TYR A 190 1.56 4.67 -22.03
C TYR A 190 1.64 4.28 -20.56
N ALA A 191 2.58 3.40 -20.15
CA ALA A 191 2.66 2.88 -18.80
C ALA A 191 2.78 3.98 -17.74
N LYS A 192 3.58 5.03 -18.00
CA LYS A 192 3.75 6.17 -17.11
C LYS A 192 2.40 6.81 -16.75
N HIS A 193 1.58 7.12 -17.76
CA HIS A 193 0.31 7.80 -17.55
C HIS A 193 -0.69 6.88 -16.84
N ALA A 194 -0.77 5.62 -17.24
CA ALA A 194 -1.66 4.65 -16.61
C ALA A 194 -1.31 4.43 -15.13
N LEU A 195 -0.03 4.27 -14.80
CA LEU A 195 0.44 4.11 -13.42
C LEU A 195 0.19 5.37 -12.58
N ALA A 196 0.42 6.56 -13.14
CA ALA A 196 0.14 7.82 -12.44
C ALA A 196 -1.35 7.97 -12.13
N THR A 197 -2.22 7.71 -13.11
CA THR A 197 -3.68 7.76 -12.93
C THR A 197 -4.13 6.76 -11.87
N PHE A 198 -3.64 5.52 -11.92
CA PHE A 198 -3.99 4.51 -10.91
C PHE A 198 -3.50 4.94 -9.52
N GLY A 199 -2.27 5.42 -9.42
CA GLY A 199 -1.68 5.85 -8.15
C GLY A 199 -2.46 6.98 -7.47
N VAL A 200 -3.01 7.92 -8.25
CA VAL A 200 -3.89 8.98 -7.74
C VAL A 200 -5.25 8.41 -7.32
N LEU A 201 -5.88 7.58 -8.15
CA LEU A 201 -7.20 7.00 -7.86
C LEU A 201 -7.17 6.05 -6.66
N ALA A 202 -6.05 5.37 -6.44
CA ALA A 202 -5.83 4.43 -5.35
C ALA A 202 -5.11 5.08 -4.14
N PHE A 203 -4.99 6.41 -4.06
CA PHE A 203 -4.34 7.07 -2.95
C PHE A 203 -5.05 6.77 -1.61
N PRO A 204 -4.33 6.51 -0.49
CA PRO A 204 -2.86 6.52 -0.34
C PRO A 204 -2.14 5.24 -0.77
N LEU A 205 -2.82 4.09 -0.88
CA LEU A 205 -2.20 2.80 -1.25
C LEU A 205 -1.43 2.86 -2.58
N GLY A 206 -1.83 3.72 -3.51
CA GLY A 206 -1.21 3.93 -4.82
C GLY A 206 0.14 4.68 -4.81
N VAL A 207 0.66 5.11 -3.67
CA VAL A 207 1.97 5.82 -3.61
C VAL A 207 3.12 5.02 -4.25
N PRO A 208 3.28 3.69 -4.06
CA PRO A 208 4.33 2.93 -4.74
C PRO A 208 4.23 3.02 -6.27
N THR A 209 3.02 3.03 -6.83
CA THR A 209 2.83 3.22 -8.29
C THR A 209 3.20 4.61 -8.77
N LEU A 210 2.99 5.64 -7.95
CA LEU A 210 3.43 7.00 -8.29
C LEU A 210 4.96 7.09 -8.34
N VAL A 211 5.65 6.37 -7.46
CA VAL A 211 7.12 6.29 -7.48
C VAL A 211 7.61 5.61 -8.77
N ASP A 212 6.98 4.52 -9.22
CA ASP A 212 7.33 3.87 -10.49
C ASP A 212 7.07 4.79 -11.69
N ALA A 213 5.91 5.44 -11.74
CA ALA A 213 5.57 6.39 -12.79
C ALA A 213 6.57 7.57 -12.86
N TYR A 214 7.04 8.04 -11.71
CA TYR A 214 8.04 9.10 -11.62
C TYR A 214 9.43 8.64 -12.09
N GLY A 215 9.86 7.44 -11.72
CA GLY A 215 11.11 6.84 -12.19
C GLY A 215 11.15 6.74 -13.72
N ARG A 216 10.06 6.24 -14.31
CA ARG A 216 9.86 6.14 -15.77
C ARG A 216 9.78 7.48 -16.49
N HIS A 217 9.52 8.58 -15.80
CA HIS A 217 9.53 9.91 -16.42
C HIS A 217 10.95 10.44 -16.64
N ARG A 218 11.89 10.04 -15.78
CA ARG A 218 13.26 10.55 -15.79
C ARG A 218 14.18 9.81 -16.77
N THR A 219 13.80 8.61 -17.16
CA THR A 219 14.45 7.78 -18.21
C THR A 219 13.90 8.14 -19.58
#